data_AF-A0A2G2LT87-F1
#
_entry.id   AF-A0A2G2LT87-F1
#
_cell.length_a   1.000
_cell.length_b   1.000
_cell.length_c   1.000
_cell.angle_alpha   90.00
_cell.angle_beta   90.00
_cell.angle_gamma   90.00
#
_symmetry.space_group_name_H-M   'P 1'
#
loop_
_entity.id
_entity.type
_entity.pdbx_description
1 polymer ?
#
loop_
_entity_poly.entity_id
_entity_poly.type
_entity_poly.pdbx_seq_one_letter_code
_entity_poly.pdbx_strand_id
1 'polypeptide(L)'
;MTANQSNPQNSFKLSARSSERLAGVHKDLARVVRRALQLSAIDFTVLEGRRSIERQTQLYESGATRTLNSRHLSGHAVDLGAWVGGGVRWDWPLYETINQAMQLAATEQCVPVEWGGDWKNFKDGPHFQLPWDTYPILRQAQDEEIQNEGANQTPHGEPVEPCPSSILRQAQDEGTE
;
A
#
# COMPACT_ATOMS: atom_id res chain seq x y z
N MET A 1 -21.53 27.50 14.27
CA MET A 1 -22.13 26.71 13.19
C MET A 1 -21.00 26.27 12.27
N THR A 2 -20.34 25.15 12.55
CA THR A 2 -19.35 24.57 11.65
C THR A 2 -19.97 23.33 11.02
N ALA A 3 -20.07 23.35 9.71
CA ALA A 3 -20.76 22.36 8.92
C ALA A 3 -20.06 20.99 9.07
N ASN A 4 -20.77 20.06 9.69
CA ASN A 4 -20.45 18.64 9.65
C ASN A 4 -20.78 18.15 8.23
N GLN A 5 -19.84 18.29 7.29
CA GLN A 5 -19.98 17.74 5.95
C GLN A 5 -19.72 16.23 6.06
N SER A 6 -20.78 15.47 6.27
CA SER A 6 -20.77 14.02 6.07
C SER A 6 -20.36 13.74 4.63
N ASN A 7 -19.10 13.33 4.44
CA ASN A 7 -18.54 12.87 3.19
C ASN A 7 -19.47 11.76 2.63
N PRO A 8 -20.03 11.89 1.41
CA PRO A 8 -20.82 10.81 0.83
C PRO A 8 -19.97 9.55 0.81
N GLN A 9 -20.47 8.47 1.42
CA GLN A 9 -19.84 7.16 1.40
C GLN A 9 -19.78 6.63 -0.05
N ASN A 10 -18.78 7.08 -0.80
CA ASN A 10 -18.46 6.54 -2.11
C ASN A 10 -17.91 5.13 -1.89
N SER A 11 -18.78 4.13 -1.97
CA SER A 11 -18.37 2.72 -1.86
C SER A 11 -17.77 2.24 -3.17
N PHE A 12 -16.58 2.76 -3.52
CA PHE A 12 -15.78 2.20 -4.60
C PHE A 12 -15.43 0.74 -4.30
N LYS A 13 -15.34 -0.09 -5.34
CA LYS A 13 -15.05 -1.51 -5.21
C LYS A 13 -13.87 -1.88 -6.08
N LEU A 14 -12.97 -2.67 -5.52
CA LEU A 14 -11.87 -3.24 -6.31
C LEU A 14 -12.44 -4.11 -7.42
N SER A 15 -11.96 -3.87 -8.64
CA SER A 15 -12.19 -4.78 -9.76
C SER A 15 -11.61 -6.17 -9.46
N ALA A 16 -12.05 -7.19 -10.20
CA ALA A 16 -11.47 -8.54 -10.13
C ALA A 16 -9.95 -8.51 -10.36
N ARG A 17 -9.52 -7.75 -11.38
CA ARG A 17 -8.11 -7.55 -11.72
C ARG A 17 -7.33 -6.89 -10.57
N SER A 18 -7.90 -5.88 -9.92
CA SER A 18 -7.26 -5.22 -8.77
C SER A 18 -7.11 -6.20 -7.61
N SER A 19 -8.11 -7.05 -7.39
CA SER A 19 -8.11 -8.06 -6.33
C SER A 19 -7.06 -9.13 -6.56
N GLU A 20 -6.90 -9.61 -7.80
CA GLU A 20 -5.84 -10.56 -8.20
C GLU A 20 -4.45 -9.97 -7.97
N ARG A 21 -4.23 -8.70 -8.34
CA ARG A 21 -2.93 -8.03 -8.14
C ARG A 21 -2.58 -7.84 -6.67
N LEU A 22 -3.57 -7.63 -5.81
CA LEU A 22 -3.37 -7.56 -4.36
C LEU A 22 -3.14 -8.92 -3.71
N ALA A 23 -3.44 -10.05 -4.37
CA ALA A 23 -3.32 -11.37 -3.76
C ALA A 23 -1.86 -11.71 -3.36
N GLY A 24 -0.88 -11.21 -4.11
CA GLY A 24 0.54 -11.38 -3.81
C GLY A 24 1.15 -10.31 -2.91
N VAL A 25 0.38 -9.29 -2.50
CA VAL A 25 0.83 -8.17 -1.68
C VAL A 25 0.73 -8.53 -0.19
N HIS A 26 1.62 -7.98 0.64
CA HIS A 26 1.62 -8.15 2.08
C HIS A 26 0.24 -7.78 2.66
N LYS A 27 -0.27 -8.61 3.58
CA LYS A 27 -1.65 -8.53 4.08
C LYS A 27 -1.98 -7.17 4.70
N ASP A 28 -1.02 -6.56 5.39
CA ASP A 28 -1.17 -5.23 5.99
C ASP A 28 -1.34 -4.13 4.95
N LEU A 29 -0.48 -4.09 3.93
CA LEU A 29 -0.61 -3.12 2.84
C LEU A 29 -1.91 -3.34 2.07
N ALA A 30 -2.28 -4.59 1.80
CA ALA A 30 -3.55 -4.89 1.14
C ALA A 30 -4.77 -4.49 2.00
N ARG A 31 -4.68 -4.51 3.34
CA ARG A 31 -5.72 -4.02 4.24
C ARG A 31 -5.83 -2.49 4.18
N VAL A 32 -4.70 -1.78 4.17
CA VAL A 32 -4.65 -0.32 3.97
C VAL A 32 -5.28 0.06 2.64
N VAL A 33 -4.89 -0.57 1.52
CA VAL A 33 -5.44 -0.26 0.18
C VAL A 33 -6.96 -0.43 0.13
N ARG A 34 -7.49 -1.52 0.70
CA ARG A 34 -8.95 -1.75 0.76
C ARG A 34 -9.66 -0.69 1.59
N ARG A 35 -9.03 -0.24 2.68
CA ARG A 35 -9.59 0.81 3.54
C ARG A 35 -9.51 2.18 2.87
N ALA A 36 -8.39 2.52 2.24
CA ALA A 36 -8.22 3.76 1.49
C ALA A 36 -9.27 3.93 0.40
N LEU A 37 -9.67 2.83 -0.27
CA LEU A 37 -10.71 2.87 -1.30
C LEU A 37 -12.09 3.29 -0.74
N GLN A 38 -12.35 3.02 0.54
CA GLN A 38 -13.59 3.44 1.22
C GLN A 38 -13.53 4.91 1.69
N LEU A 39 -12.32 5.46 1.83
CA LEU A 39 -12.07 6.81 2.34
C LEU A 39 -11.82 7.82 1.23
N SER A 40 -11.39 7.36 0.06
CA SER A 40 -10.96 8.23 -1.03
C SER A 40 -12.12 8.99 -1.66
N ALA A 41 -11.85 10.26 -2.01
CA ALA A 41 -12.77 11.09 -2.77
C ALA A 41 -12.87 10.67 -4.24
N ILE A 42 -11.88 9.93 -4.75
CA ILE A 42 -11.82 9.45 -6.14
C ILE A 42 -11.65 7.93 -6.18
N ASP A 43 -12.12 7.31 -7.26
CA ASP A 43 -11.86 5.89 -7.50
C ASP A 43 -10.40 5.68 -7.90
N PHE A 44 -9.86 4.51 -7.59
CA PHE A 44 -8.54 4.10 -8.04
C PHE A 44 -8.46 2.60 -8.26
N THR A 45 -7.58 2.19 -9.17
CA THR A 45 -7.33 0.79 -9.50
C THR A 45 -5.93 0.39 -9.09
N VAL A 46 -5.73 -0.90 -8.80
CA VAL A 46 -4.39 -1.46 -8.56
C VAL A 46 -3.77 -1.80 -9.91
N LEU A 47 -2.68 -1.10 -10.25
CA LEU A 47 -1.94 -1.26 -11.50
C LEU A 47 -0.96 -2.43 -11.39
N GLU A 48 -0.22 -2.50 -10.29
CA GLU A 48 0.78 -3.54 -10.03
C GLU A 48 0.86 -3.83 -8.53
N GLY A 49 1.08 -5.10 -8.18
CA GLY A 49 1.28 -5.56 -6.80
C GLY A 49 2.63 -6.26 -6.70
N ARG A 50 2.63 -7.57 -6.41
CA ARG A 50 3.86 -8.36 -6.45
C ARG A 50 4.37 -8.52 -7.89
N ARG A 51 5.65 -8.18 -8.10
CA ARG A 51 6.35 -8.27 -9.38
C ARG A 51 7.29 -9.47 -9.39
N SER A 52 7.41 -10.14 -10.54
CA SER A 52 8.40 -11.22 -10.72
C SER A 52 9.80 -10.66 -10.95
N ILE A 53 10.82 -11.49 -10.73
CA ILE A 53 12.21 -11.06 -10.97
C ILE A 53 12.46 -10.79 -12.46
N GLU A 54 11.86 -11.59 -13.35
CA GLU A 54 11.97 -11.42 -14.81
C GLU A 54 11.40 -10.08 -15.25
N ARG A 55 10.24 -9.69 -14.71
CA ARG A 55 9.62 -8.39 -14.98
C ARG A 55 10.49 -7.24 -14.46
N GLN A 56 11.08 -7.38 -13.27
CA GLN A 56 11.98 -6.36 -12.72
C GLN A 56 13.23 -6.20 -13.58
N THR A 57 13.82 -7.30 -14.07
CA THR A 57 14.96 -7.27 -14.99
C THR A 57 14.60 -6.56 -16.29
N GLN A 58 13.45 -6.86 -16.89
CA GLN A 58 12.99 -6.17 -18.11
C GLN A 58 12.84 -4.65 -17.89
N LEU A 59 12.25 -4.23 -16.76
CA LEU A 59 12.11 -2.81 -16.44
C LEU A 59 13.47 -2.13 -16.20
N TYR A 60 14.43 -2.86 -15.65
CA TYR A 60 15.79 -2.37 -15.43
C TYR A 60 16.50 -2.17 -16.77
N GLU A 61 16.45 -3.17 -17.65
CA GLU A 61 17.01 -3.12 -19.00
C GLU A 61 16.38 -2.03 -19.86
N SER A 62 15.08 -1.77 -19.71
CA SER A 62 14.39 -0.68 -20.43
C SER A 62 14.60 0.70 -19.80
N GLY A 63 15.32 0.80 -18.68
CA GLY A 63 15.55 2.06 -17.95
C GLY A 63 14.34 2.60 -17.19
N ALA A 64 13.26 1.82 -17.05
CA ALA A 64 12.06 2.20 -16.30
C ALA A 64 12.27 2.10 -14.77
N THR A 65 13.29 1.37 -14.33
CA THR A 65 13.76 1.35 -12.94
C THR A 65 15.28 1.39 -12.90
N ARG A 66 15.84 1.89 -11.79
CA ARG A 66 17.29 2.02 -11.58
C ARG A 66 17.86 0.97 -10.62
N THR A 67 17.02 0.08 -10.11
CA THR A 67 17.40 -0.88 -9.08
C THR A 67 16.74 -2.24 -9.35
N LEU A 68 17.45 -3.32 -9.04
CA LEU A 68 16.86 -4.67 -8.94
C LEU A 68 16.35 -4.95 -7.53
N ASN A 69 16.70 -4.12 -6.55
CA ASN A 69 16.19 -4.20 -5.19
C ASN A 69 14.88 -3.39 -5.08
N SER A 70 13.74 -4.04 -5.32
CA SER A 70 12.41 -3.43 -5.29
C SER A 70 11.49 -4.10 -4.27
N ARG A 71 10.67 -3.29 -3.57
CA ARG A 71 9.62 -3.79 -2.65
C ARG A 71 8.52 -4.58 -3.36
N HIS A 72 8.31 -4.37 -4.67
CA HIS A 72 7.36 -5.17 -5.43
C HIS A 72 7.78 -6.65 -5.50
N LEU A 73 9.07 -6.97 -5.50
CA LEU A 73 9.54 -8.36 -5.58
C LEU A 73 9.11 -9.20 -4.37
N SER A 74 9.07 -8.57 -3.20
CA SER A 74 8.67 -9.22 -1.95
C SER A 74 7.20 -9.03 -1.62
N GLY A 75 6.43 -8.34 -2.47
CA GLY A 75 5.02 -8.03 -2.24
C GLY A 75 4.78 -6.90 -1.23
N HIS A 76 5.78 -6.08 -0.92
CA HIS A 76 5.64 -4.98 0.05
C HIS A 76 5.38 -3.62 -0.60
N ALA A 77 5.02 -3.60 -1.89
CA ALA A 77 4.64 -2.39 -2.60
C ALA A 77 3.44 -2.63 -3.52
N VAL A 78 2.78 -1.54 -3.88
CA VAL A 78 1.63 -1.48 -4.77
C VAL A 78 1.68 -0.19 -5.58
N ASP A 79 1.32 -0.30 -6.85
CA ASP A 79 1.11 0.86 -7.72
C ASP A 79 -0.39 1.08 -7.93
N LEU A 80 -0.85 2.29 -7.65
CA LEU A 80 -2.25 2.70 -7.78
C LEU A 80 -2.42 3.66 -8.98
N GLY A 81 -3.55 3.58 -9.66
CA GLY A 81 -3.90 4.48 -10.76
C GLY A 81 -5.23 5.17 -10.49
N ALA A 82 -5.26 6.50 -10.57
CA ALA A 82 -6.49 7.27 -10.41
C ALA A 82 -7.49 6.93 -11.52
N TRP A 83 -8.70 6.52 -11.15
CA TRP A 83 -9.73 6.09 -12.09
C TRP A 83 -10.82 7.16 -12.20
N VAL A 84 -10.78 7.94 -13.28
CA VAL A 84 -11.68 9.08 -13.48
C VAL A 84 -12.19 9.08 -14.91
N GLY A 85 -13.50 9.24 -15.10
CA GLY A 85 -14.12 9.28 -16.43
C GLY A 85 -14.02 7.96 -17.21
N GLY A 86 -13.90 6.82 -16.52
CA GLY A 86 -13.86 5.49 -17.13
C GLY A 86 -12.47 4.99 -17.54
N GLY A 87 -11.40 5.68 -17.12
CA GLY A 87 -10.03 5.24 -17.39
C GLY A 87 -9.02 5.76 -16.37
N VAL A 88 -7.77 5.29 -16.51
CA VAL A 88 -6.66 5.74 -15.67
C VAL A 88 -6.22 7.14 -16.11
N ARG A 89 -6.07 8.03 -15.12
CA ARG A 89 -5.58 9.39 -15.27
C ARG A 89 -4.26 9.56 -14.52
N TRP A 90 -3.37 10.37 -15.09
CA TRP A 90 -1.99 10.55 -14.62
C TRP A 90 -1.74 11.95 -14.02
N ASP A 91 -2.81 12.73 -13.83
CA ASP A 91 -2.74 14.08 -13.30
C ASP A 91 -2.26 14.06 -11.84
N TRP A 92 -1.14 14.73 -11.54
CA TRP A 92 -0.48 14.70 -10.23
C TRP A 92 -1.41 14.95 -9.02
N PRO A 93 -2.32 15.96 -9.04
CA PRO A 93 -3.22 16.22 -7.91
C PRO A 93 -4.14 15.05 -7.54
N LEU A 94 -4.42 14.15 -8.50
CA LEU A 94 -5.21 12.94 -8.23
C LEU A 94 -4.43 11.96 -7.34
N TYR A 95 -3.11 11.88 -7.50
CA TYR A 95 -2.26 11.01 -6.68
C TYR A 95 -2.05 11.57 -5.28
N GLU A 96 -2.02 12.89 -5.12
CA GLU A 96 -2.09 13.53 -3.79
C GLU A 96 -3.41 13.19 -3.10
N THR A 97 -4.52 13.20 -3.82
CA THR A 97 -5.84 12.80 -3.29
C THR A 97 -5.87 11.32 -2.89
N ILE A 98 -5.26 10.42 -3.67
CA ILE A 98 -5.10 9.01 -3.31
C ILE A 98 -4.20 8.86 -2.09
N ASN A 99 -3.09 9.60 -2.03
CA ASN A 99 -2.17 9.57 -0.91
C ASN A 99 -2.86 9.98 0.39
N GLN A 100 -3.66 11.06 0.40
CA GLN A 100 -4.43 11.46 1.59
C GLN A 100 -5.31 10.32 2.12
N ALA A 101 -6.00 9.59 1.23
CA ALA A 101 -6.81 8.43 1.61
C ALA A 101 -5.96 7.25 2.11
N MET A 102 -4.81 7.00 1.47
CA MET A 102 -3.86 5.98 1.87
C MET A 102 -3.25 6.26 3.25
N GLN A 103 -2.86 7.50 3.53
CA GLN A 103 -2.31 7.90 4.82
C GLN A 103 -3.36 7.84 5.93
N LEU A 104 -4.59 8.30 5.68
CA LEU A 104 -5.68 8.16 6.64
C LEU A 104 -5.95 6.67 6.95
N ALA A 105 -6.01 5.82 5.91
CA ALA A 105 -6.17 4.38 6.09
C ALA A 105 -4.99 3.74 6.83
N ALA A 106 -3.76 4.16 6.53
CA ALA A 106 -2.54 3.71 7.20
C ALA A 106 -2.59 4.01 8.70
N THR A 107 -2.99 5.24 9.07
CA THR A 107 -3.21 5.64 10.47
C THR A 107 -4.31 4.82 11.13
N GLU A 108 -5.48 4.67 10.50
CA GLU A 108 -6.59 3.87 11.08
C GLU A 108 -6.24 2.39 11.27
N GLN A 109 -5.38 1.84 10.41
CA GLN A 109 -4.97 0.44 10.42
C GLN A 109 -3.69 0.19 11.21
N CYS A 110 -3.07 1.23 11.77
CA CYS A 110 -1.78 1.17 12.45
C CYS A 110 -0.63 0.59 11.59
N VAL A 111 -0.63 0.85 10.29
CA VAL A 111 0.37 0.32 9.35
C VAL A 111 1.12 1.48 8.73
N PRO A 112 2.46 1.59 8.89
CA PRO A 112 3.21 2.65 8.23
C PRO A 112 3.28 2.41 6.72
N VAL A 113 3.08 3.46 5.93
CA VAL A 113 3.13 3.42 4.46
C VAL A 113 3.90 4.63 3.94
N GLU A 114 4.88 4.37 3.09
CA GLU A 114 5.63 5.39 2.35
C GLU A 114 4.96 5.63 0.99
N TRP A 115 4.88 6.90 0.58
CA TRP A 115 4.41 7.28 -0.74
C TRP A 115 5.59 7.70 -1.63
N GLY A 116 5.62 7.21 -2.87
CA GLY A 116 6.65 7.54 -3.84
C GLY A 116 6.65 9.03 -4.25
N GLY A 117 5.54 9.74 -4.06
CA GLY A 117 5.48 11.19 -4.31
C GLY A 117 6.28 12.05 -3.34
N ASP A 118 6.62 11.51 -2.16
CA ASP A 118 7.42 12.19 -1.14
C ASP A 118 8.93 11.96 -1.33
N TRP A 119 9.34 11.14 -2.30
CA TRP A 119 10.76 10.91 -2.56
C TRP A 119 11.47 12.18 -3.03
N LYS A 120 12.69 12.41 -2.52
CA LYS A 120 13.52 13.58 -2.88
C LYS A 120 13.87 13.64 -4.36
N ASN A 121 14.07 12.47 -4.97
CA ASN A 121 14.38 12.31 -6.39
C ASN A 121 13.49 11.18 -6.95
N PHE A 122 13.14 11.24 -8.23
CA PHE A 122 12.30 10.24 -8.91
C PHE A 122 10.93 10.06 -8.26
N LYS A 123 10.25 11.18 -7.99
CA LYS A 123 8.88 11.18 -7.47
C LYS A 123 7.98 10.28 -8.32
N ASP A 124 7.27 9.38 -7.63
CA ASP A 124 6.43 8.36 -8.24
C ASP A 124 5.06 8.36 -7.56
N GLY A 125 4.10 9.09 -8.15
CA GLY A 125 2.75 9.26 -7.59
C GLY A 125 1.97 7.95 -7.43
N PRO A 126 2.02 7.01 -8.40
CA PRO A 126 1.41 5.69 -8.26
C PRO A 126 1.93 4.82 -7.11
N HIS A 127 3.21 4.96 -6.71
CA HIS A 127 3.90 3.97 -5.90
C HIS A 127 3.66 4.15 -4.39
N PHE A 128 3.29 3.07 -3.71
CA PHE A 128 3.19 3.00 -2.25
C PHE A 128 3.90 1.76 -1.74
N GLN A 129 4.60 1.86 -0.61
CA GLN A 129 5.31 0.72 -0.03
C GLN A 129 5.30 0.69 1.49
N LEU A 130 5.47 -0.51 2.05
CA LEU A 130 5.79 -0.68 3.45
C LEU A 130 7.28 -0.34 3.68
N PRO A 131 7.63 0.45 4.72
CA PRO A 131 9.01 0.81 5.05
C PRO A 131 9.93 -0.41 5.21
N TRP A 132 11.20 -0.24 4.85
CA TRP A 132 12.21 -1.30 4.98
C TRP A 132 12.55 -1.66 6.42
N ASP A 133 12.53 -0.67 7.32
CA ASP A 133 12.91 -0.83 8.74
C ASP A 133 11.88 -1.62 9.54
N THR A 134 10.59 -1.35 9.28
CA THR A 134 9.46 -1.91 10.01
C THR A 134 8.97 -3.20 9.36
N TYR A 135 9.16 -3.35 8.05
CA TYR A 135 8.82 -4.56 7.29
C TYR A 135 10.05 -5.11 6.56
N PRO A 136 11.03 -5.69 7.29
CA PRO A 136 12.18 -6.30 6.66
C PRO A 136 11.78 -7.50 5.80
N ILE A 137 12.51 -7.73 4.71
CA ILE A 137 12.36 -8.97 3.95
C ILE A 137 12.98 -10.07 4.81
N LEU A 138 12.14 -10.87 5.46
CA LEU A 138 12.60 -12.10 6.08
C LEU A 138 13.08 -13.01 4.94
N ARG A 139 14.40 -13.20 4.82
CA ARG A 139 14.93 -14.30 4.03
C ARG A 139 14.30 -15.56 4.60
N GLN A 140 13.45 -16.22 3.84
CA GLN A 140 13.10 -17.60 4.17
C GLN A 140 14.44 -18.34 4.21
N ALA A 141 14.83 -18.85 5.38
CA ALA A 141 15.78 -19.93 5.45
C ALA A 141 15.14 -21.11 4.72
N GLN A 142 15.37 -21.19 3.42
CA GLN A 142 15.19 -22.42 2.67
C GLN A 142 16.50 -23.18 2.87
N ASP A 143 16.63 -23.78 4.05
CA ASP A 143 17.50 -24.87 4.49
C ASP A 143 17.22 -25.04 5.99
N GLU A 144 16.88 -26.25 6.45
CA GLU A 144 16.21 -26.60 7.73
C GLU A 144 14.67 -26.43 7.63
N GLU A 145 13.87 -27.44 7.29
CA GLU A 145 13.63 -28.62 8.13
C GLU A 145 12.88 -29.69 7.30
N ILE A 146 13.61 -30.70 6.84
CA ILE A 146 13.05 -32.03 6.58
C ILE A 146 12.94 -32.69 7.97
N GLN A 147 11.72 -33.09 8.34
CA GLN A 147 11.32 -33.88 9.53
C GLN A 147 11.00 -33.11 10.82
N ASN A 148 9.73 -32.70 10.97
CA ASN A 148 8.93 -33.23 12.08
C ASN A 148 7.42 -33.09 11.84
N GLU A 149 6.74 -34.23 11.72
CA GLU A 149 5.30 -34.31 11.66
C GLU A 149 4.68 -34.21 13.07
N GLY A 150 3.59 -33.45 13.18
CA GLY A 150 2.49 -33.77 14.09
C GLY A 150 2.46 -33.08 15.45
N ALA A 151 1.69 -31.98 15.58
CA ALA A 151 0.72 -31.75 16.66
C ALA A 151 0.00 -30.39 16.53
N ASN A 152 -1.26 -30.45 16.14
CA ASN A 152 -2.46 -29.85 16.77
C ASN A 152 -2.45 -28.43 17.42
N GLN A 153 -3.56 -27.72 17.17
CA GLN A 153 -4.22 -26.62 17.94
C GLN A 153 -3.82 -25.15 17.66
N THR A 154 -4.68 -24.45 16.91
CA THR A 154 -5.17 -23.08 17.20
C THR A 154 -5.80 -23.03 18.61
N PRO A 155 -5.83 -21.88 19.34
CA PRO A 155 -6.55 -20.69 18.88
C PRO A 155 -6.10 -19.30 19.38
N HIS A 156 -6.82 -18.31 18.84
CA HIS A 156 -7.13 -16.97 19.34
C HIS A 156 -6.33 -15.79 18.81
N GLY A 157 -7.10 -14.85 18.25
CA GLY A 157 -6.65 -13.57 17.75
C GLY A 157 -6.02 -12.74 18.85
N GLU A 158 -4.85 -12.23 18.51
CA GLU A 158 -4.16 -11.24 19.30
C GLU A 158 -4.96 -9.93 19.31
N PRO A 159 -5.08 -9.26 20.47
CA PRO A 159 -5.62 -7.91 20.51
C PRO A 159 -4.73 -7.00 19.67
N VAL A 160 -5.34 -6.26 18.76
CA VAL A 160 -4.65 -5.21 18.00
C VAL A 160 -4.12 -4.17 18.99
N GLU A 161 -2.81 -4.19 19.21
CA GLU A 161 -2.08 -3.17 19.99
C GLU A 161 -2.44 -1.78 19.44
N PRO A 162 -2.65 -0.77 20.30
CA PRO A 162 -2.96 0.58 19.85
C PRO A 162 -1.83 1.12 18.96
N CYS A 163 -2.18 1.86 17.90
CA CYS A 163 -1.20 2.37 16.95
C CYS A 163 -0.03 3.06 17.67
N PRO A 164 1.23 2.69 17.37
CA PRO A 164 2.37 3.36 17.98
C PRO A 164 2.34 4.86 17.67
N SER A 165 2.66 5.68 18.66
CA SER A 165 2.52 7.15 18.63
C SER A 165 3.33 7.83 17.52
N SER A 166 4.31 7.14 16.93
CA SER A 166 5.05 7.59 15.74
C SER A 166 4.19 7.67 14.47
N ILE A 167 3.15 6.82 14.35
CA ILE A 167 2.25 6.77 13.18
C ILE A 167 1.11 7.80 13.31
N LEU A 168 0.71 8.15 14.53
CA LEU A 168 -0.37 9.13 14.78
C LEU A 168 0.03 10.58 14.45
N ARG A 169 1.32 10.87 14.33
CA ARG A 169 1.84 12.25 14.24
C ARG A 169 1.83 12.86 12.83
N GLN A 170 1.44 12.11 11.79
CA GLN A 170 1.42 12.60 10.41
C GLN A 170 0.07 13.21 9.97
N ALA A 171 -0.98 13.16 10.79
CA ALA A 171 -2.32 13.60 10.40
C ALA A 171 -2.75 14.98 10.96
N GLN A 172 -1.85 15.78 11.55
CA GLN A 172 -2.23 16.98 12.31
C GLN A 172 -1.50 18.29 11.96
N ASP A 173 -0.70 18.37 10.90
CA ASP A 173 0.15 19.57 10.65
C ASP A 173 -0.09 20.30 9.32
N GLU A 174 -1.28 20.19 8.73
CA GLU A 174 -1.71 21.09 7.64
C GLU A 174 -2.88 21.96 8.10
N GLY A 175 -2.58 23.03 8.84
CA GLY A 175 -3.61 23.90 9.38
C GLY A 175 -3.18 25.10 10.21
N THR A 176 -2.08 25.78 9.86
CA THR A 176 -1.69 27.15 10.26
C THR A 176 -0.43 27.49 9.45
N GLU A 177 -0.30 28.58 8.70
CA GLU A 177 -0.81 29.95 8.78
C GLU A 177 -1.23 30.51 7.41
#